data_AF-A0A661DPV3-F1
#
_entry.id   AF-A0A661DPV3-F1
#
_cell.length_a   1.000
_cell.length_b   1.000
_cell.length_c   1.000
_cell.angle_alpha   90.00
_cell.angle_beta   90.00
_cell.angle_gamma   90.00
#
_symmetry.space_group_name_H-M   'P 1'
#
loop_
_entity.id
_entity.type
_entity.pdbx_description
1 polymer ?
#
loop_
_entity_poly.entity_id
_entity_poly.type
_entity_poly.pdbx_seq_one_letter_code
_entity_poly.pdbx_strand_id
1 'polypeptide(L)'
;MAVAKRRTKIVATLGPATNTPELLDAIIEAGVDVVRLNFSHGDPKEHVELAETVRNRARAYGRQVGVLADMQGPKIRIARFSTGKVFLEKDAQFVLDSDLDADVGNFEQVGIDYKQLPQDVKRGDTLLLDDGRIVLWIDRVEGQRIICRVVVGGELSNNKGINRQGGGLSADALTEKDKADIITAAEMQADYIAISFPRSAEDIHLARKLLRDAGGQGGIIAKIERAEALDVIDDIIKASDAVMVARGDLGVEVGDAALPPIQKHIIQRARRLNRVVITATQMMESMIFNAIPTRAEVFDVANAVLDGTDAVMLSGETAVGEHPVKVIEAVDRICLEAEQQREIRVSRHRMDSHFERMDEAIAMAAMYMANHLDVKAIAALTETGSTPLWMSRISSGIPIFALTPHVETRRKVTLYRGVYPVSFTVDHDDHATLNKEAIDELQRRGVVHEGDIVIITKGDLEVQGSTNALKLVRVGDLVEPKVMGKSCE
;
A
#
# COMPACT_ATOMS: atom_id res chain seq x y z
N MET A 1 8.37 -31.02 -2.21
CA MET A 1 7.38 -30.13 -2.83
C MET A 1 7.88 -28.71 -2.63
N ALA A 2 7.99 -27.89 -3.68
CA ALA A 2 8.33 -26.48 -3.52
C ALA A 2 7.26 -25.82 -2.62
N VAL A 3 7.69 -25.19 -1.52
CA VAL A 3 6.79 -24.48 -0.61
C VAL A 3 6.06 -23.40 -1.41
N ALA A 4 4.72 -23.40 -1.38
CA ALA A 4 3.93 -22.39 -2.06
C ALA A 4 4.27 -21.00 -1.48
N LYS A 5 4.73 -20.08 -2.33
CA LYS A 5 5.03 -18.71 -1.89
C LYS A 5 3.76 -17.86 -1.91
N ARG A 6 3.53 -17.11 -0.82
CA ARG A 6 2.46 -16.11 -0.73
C ARG A 6 2.61 -15.06 -1.82
N ARG A 7 1.51 -14.70 -2.48
CA ARG A 7 1.47 -13.70 -3.56
C ARG A 7 1.04 -12.32 -3.05
N THR A 8 0.00 -12.26 -2.23
CA THR A 8 -0.57 -11.03 -1.68
C THR A 8 0.37 -10.48 -0.62
N LYS A 9 0.83 -9.25 -0.78
CA LYS A 9 1.89 -8.64 0.03
C LYS A 9 1.40 -8.19 1.41
N ILE A 10 2.31 -8.12 2.37
CA ILE A 10 2.02 -7.66 3.73
C ILE A 10 2.77 -6.34 3.97
N VAL A 11 2.00 -5.29 4.25
CA VAL A 11 2.51 -4.01 4.72
C VAL A 11 2.37 -3.97 6.25
N ALA A 12 3.46 -3.77 6.99
CA ALA A 12 3.42 -3.67 8.45
C ALA A 12 3.86 -2.28 8.91
N THR A 13 3.04 -1.62 9.72
CA THR A 13 3.42 -0.33 10.33
C THR A 13 4.41 -0.55 11.46
N LEU A 14 5.51 0.20 11.44
CA LEU A 14 6.47 0.17 12.53
C LEU A 14 6.10 1.16 13.63
N GLY A 15 6.40 0.78 14.87
CA GLY A 15 6.20 1.61 16.04
C GLY A 15 6.90 1.02 17.27
N PRO A 16 6.52 1.44 18.49
CA PRO A 16 7.10 0.95 19.74
C PRO A 16 7.15 -0.58 19.89
N ALA A 17 6.20 -1.32 19.30
CA ALA A 17 6.18 -2.78 19.34
C ALA A 17 7.09 -3.45 18.30
N THR A 18 7.74 -2.69 17.40
CA THR A 18 8.61 -3.21 16.32
C THR A 18 9.78 -2.28 16.04
N ASN A 19 10.36 -1.65 17.07
CA ASN A 19 11.49 -0.73 16.93
C ASN A 19 12.83 -1.31 17.41
N THR A 20 12.86 -2.55 17.89
CA THR A 20 14.11 -3.21 18.29
C THR A 20 14.67 -4.08 17.17
N PRO A 21 15.99 -4.25 17.08
CA PRO A 21 16.61 -5.07 16.06
C PRO A 21 16.10 -6.52 16.04
N GLU A 22 15.81 -7.12 17.20
CA GLU A 22 15.31 -8.50 17.33
C GLU A 22 13.88 -8.64 16.79
N LEU A 23 13.03 -7.64 17.05
CA LEU A 23 11.65 -7.64 16.54
C LEU A 23 11.62 -7.37 15.04
N LEU A 24 12.52 -6.53 14.54
CA LEU A 24 12.69 -6.32 13.10
C LEU A 24 13.09 -7.63 12.38
N ASP A 25 14.02 -8.40 12.95
CA ASP A 25 14.36 -9.72 12.41
C ASP A 25 13.15 -10.65 12.40
N ALA A 26 12.40 -10.70 13.50
CA ALA A 26 11.25 -11.59 13.65
C ALA A 26 10.14 -11.26 12.64
N ILE A 27 9.83 -9.98 12.39
CA ILE A 27 8.82 -9.62 11.37
C ILE A 27 9.31 -9.88 9.93
N ILE A 28 10.62 -9.74 9.68
CA ILE A 28 11.27 -10.08 8.41
C ILE A 28 11.20 -11.58 8.15
N GLU A 29 11.42 -12.41 9.18
CA GLU A 29 11.28 -13.85 9.06
C GLU A 29 9.81 -14.26 8.89
N ALA A 30 8.91 -13.65 9.66
CA ALA A 30 7.47 -13.95 9.62
C ALA A 30 6.80 -13.65 8.29
N GLY A 31 7.33 -12.72 7.48
CA GLY A 31 6.80 -12.52 6.14
C GLY A 31 6.74 -11.11 5.60
N VAL A 32 7.04 -10.05 6.37
CA VAL A 32 6.78 -8.66 5.92
C VAL A 32 7.44 -8.35 4.57
N ASP A 33 6.70 -7.68 3.68
CA ASP A 33 7.20 -7.28 2.36
C ASP A 33 7.52 -5.79 2.29
N VAL A 34 6.72 -4.97 2.98
CA VAL A 34 6.89 -3.52 3.06
C VAL A 34 6.67 -3.06 4.49
N VAL A 35 7.54 -2.20 5.00
CA VAL A 35 7.33 -1.52 6.27
C VAL A 35 6.75 -0.13 6.04
N ARG A 36 5.76 0.25 6.85
CA ARG A 36 5.15 1.57 6.85
C ARG A 36 5.69 2.39 8.02
N LEU A 37 6.20 3.57 7.72
CA LEU A 37 6.60 4.61 8.66
C LEU A 37 5.50 5.67 8.68
N ASN A 38 4.78 5.76 9.80
CA ASN A 38 3.65 6.67 9.93
C ASN A 38 4.11 8.03 10.46
N PHE A 39 4.23 9.04 9.59
CA PHE A 39 4.68 10.38 9.96
C PHE A 39 3.66 11.16 10.80
N SER A 40 2.51 10.56 11.11
CA SER A 40 1.65 11.06 12.18
C SER A 40 2.30 11.09 13.56
N HIS A 41 3.32 10.25 13.77
CA HIS A 41 4.02 10.03 15.03
C HIS A 41 5.52 9.86 14.78
N GLY A 42 6.32 9.93 15.85
CA GLY A 42 7.77 9.75 15.78
C GLY A 42 8.51 10.98 15.25
N ASP A 43 9.82 11.02 15.51
CA ASP A 43 10.69 12.07 14.98
C ASP A 43 11.16 11.72 13.56
N PRO A 44 11.27 12.71 12.64
CA PRO A 44 11.79 12.49 11.29
C PRO A 44 13.13 11.74 11.25
N LYS A 45 14.05 12.01 12.19
CA LYS A 45 15.37 11.35 12.23
C LYS A 45 15.26 9.88 12.62
N GLU A 46 14.39 9.57 13.59
CA GLU A 46 14.11 8.19 14.00
C GLU A 46 13.58 7.36 12.82
N HIS A 47 12.74 7.96 11.96
CA HIS A 47 12.24 7.30 10.75
C HIS A 47 13.35 6.97 9.75
N VAL A 48 14.31 7.89 9.55
CA VAL A 48 15.47 7.66 8.67
C VAL A 48 16.32 6.50 9.19
N GLU A 49 16.70 6.52 10.47
CA GLU A 49 17.50 5.47 11.10
C GLU A 49 16.79 4.11 11.08
N LEU A 50 15.48 4.10 11.31
CA LEU A 50 14.67 2.89 11.28
C LEU A 50 14.58 2.30 9.86
N ALA A 51 14.41 3.14 8.83
CA ALA A 51 14.41 2.71 7.43
C ALA A 51 15.73 2.03 7.04
N GLU A 52 16.86 2.62 7.43
CA GLU A 52 18.19 2.04 7.19
C GLU A 52 18.38 0.72 7.93
N THR A 53 17.97 0.67 9.20
CA THR A 53 18.07 -0.54 10.03
C THR A 53 17.29 -1.69 9.38
N VAL A 54 16.03 -1.48 9.00
CA VAL A 54 15.20 -2.50 8.33
C VAL A 54 15.88 -3.01 7.05
N ARG A 55 16.42 -2.11 6.22
CA ARG A 55 17.08 -2.49 4.96
C ARG A 55 18.33 -3.34 5.20
N ASN A 56 19.12 -3.01 6.21
CA ASN A 56 20.32 -3.76 6.57
C ASN A 56 19.96 -5.15 7.10
N ARG A 57 18.96 -5.22 7.99
CA ARG A 57 18.45 -6.49 8.55
C ARG A 57 17.87 -7.37 7.44
N ALA A 58 17.02 -6.82 6.57
CA ALA A 58 16.43 -7.56 5.46
C ALA A 58 17.50 -8.15 4.53
N ARG A 59 18.56 -7.39 4.23
CA ARG A 59 19.70 -7.86 3.43
C ARG A 59 20.43 -9.03 4.10
N ALA A 60 20.63 -9.00 5.42
CA ALA A 60 21.25 -10.08 6.16
C ALA A 60 20.44 -11.40 6.07
N TYR A 61 19.11 -11.31 5.94
CA TYR A 61 18.20 -12.44 5.72
C TYR A 61 18.01 -12.81 4.23
N GLY A 62 18.76 -12.19 3.32
CA GLY A 62 18.62 -12.43 1.88
C GLY A 62 17.27 -11.98 1.30
N ARG A 63 16.55 -11.11 2.01
CA ARG A 63 15.26 -10.54 1.60
C ARG A 63 15.41 -9.09 1.15
N GLN A 64 14.37 -8.62 0.45
CA GLN A 64 14.16 -7.21 0.17
C GLN A 64 12.86 -6.80 0.86
N VAL A 65 12.89 -5.68 1.57
CA VAL A 65 11.72 -5.08 2.23
C VAL A 65 11.64 -3.63 1.77
N GLY A 66 10.48 -3.25 1.23
CA GLY A 66 10.21 -1.87 0.83
C GLY A 66 9.91 -0.98 2.03
N VAL A 67 10.12 0.33 1.88
CA VAL A 67 9.80 1.35 2.88
C VAL A 67 8.73 2.29 2.31
N LEU A 68 7.61 2.40 3.03
CA LEU A 68 6.49 3.29 2.73
C LEU A 68 6.45 4.40 3.78
N ALA A 69 6.57 5.65 3.37
CA ALA A 69 6.38 6.81 4.24
C ALA A 69 4.94 7.32 4.12
N ASP A 70 4.16 7.29 5.20
CA ASP A 70 2.76 7.71 5.19
C ASP A 70 2.61 9.12 5.77
N MET A 71 2.22 10.07 4.92
CA MET A 71 2.06 11.48 5.27
C MET A 71 0.84 11.67 6.18
N GLN A 72 0.90 12.64 7.08
CA GLN A 72 -0.15 12.85 8.06
C GLN A 72 -1.45 13.37 7.42
N GLY A 73 -1.34 14.30 6.47
CA GLY A 73 -2.47 15.02 5.90
C GLY A 73 -3.13 16.01 6.87
N PRO A 74 -4.19 16.71 6.42
CA PRO A 74 -4.93 17.65 7.23
C PRO A 74 -5.73 16.93 8.32
N LYS A 75 -5.23 16.90 9.55
CA LYS A 75 -5.97 16.36 10.70
C LYS A 75 -6.93 17.40 11.27
N ILE A 76 -8.20 17.28 10.91
CA ILE A 76 -9.27 18.07 11.49
C ILE A 76 -9.64 17.43 12.82
N ARG A 77 -9.42 18.16 13.92
CA ARG A 77 -9.60 17.67 15.29
C ARG A 77 -10.27 18.70 16.17
N ILE A 78 -10.96 18.20 17.19
CA ILE A 78 -11.27 19.02 18.36
C ILE A 78 -9.99 19.30 19.14
N ALA A 79 -9.97 20.40 19.87
CA ALA A 79 -8.89 20.74 20.78
C ALA A 79 -8.99 19.90 22.08
N ARG A 80 -8.78 20.52 23.24
CA ARG A 80 -8.68 19.84 24.52
C ARG A 80 -9.74 20.33 25.50
N PHE A 81 -10.14 19.42 26.36
CA PHE A 81 -11.00 19.67 27.50
C PHE A 81 -10.15 19.96 28.73
N SER A 82 -10.62 20.88 29.56
CA SER A 82 -10.04 21.20 30.87
C SER A 82 -9.93 19.98 31.80
N THR A 83 -10.86 19.03 31.67
CA THR A 83 -10.89 17.75 32.40
C THR A 83 -10.25 16.59 31.62
N GLY A 84 -9.69 16.85 30.43
CA GLY A 84 -9.13 15.86 29.51
C GLY A 84 -10.16 15.05 28.70
N LYS A 85 -11.39 14.95 29.20
CA LYS A 85 -12.52 14.31 28.52
C LYS A 85 -13.87 14.77 29.09
N VAL A 86 -14.92 14.59 28.31
CA VAL A 86 -16.32 14.83 28.69
C VAL A 86 -17.22 13.69 28.22
N PHE A 87 -18.41 13.57 28.80
CA PHE A 87 -19.44 12.65 28.33
C PHE A 87 -20.57 13.47 27.71
N LEU A 88 -20.86 13.23 26.43
CA LEU A 88 -21.93 13.90 25.72
C LEU A 88 -23.20 13.06 25.78
N GLU A 89 -24.27 13.61 26.34
CA GLU A 89 -25.58 12.96 26.38
C GLU A 89 -26.31 13.11 25.05
N LYS A 90 -27.09 12.08 24.68
CA LYS A 90 -27.95 12.15 23.50
C LYS A 90 -28.94 13.32 23.62
N ASP A 91 -29.18 14.00 22.51
CA ASP A 91 -30.05 15.17 22.36
C ASP A 91 -29.56 16.44 23.09
N ALA A 92 -28.42 16.40 23.78
CA ALA A 92 -27.78 17.59 24.34
C ALA A 92 -27.28 18.53 23.23
N GLN A 93 -27.23 19.82 23.54
CA GLN A 93 -26.56 20.81 22.68
C GLN A 93 -25.06 20.78 22.95
N PHE A 94 -24.25 20.79 21.90
CA PHE A 94 -22.79 20.88 21.98
C PHE A 94 -22.26 21.82 20.90
N VAL A 95 -21.29 22.67 21.25
CA VAL A 95 -20.76 23.70 20.34
C VAL A 95 -19.31 23.40 19.97
N LEU A 96 -19.00 23.42 18.68
CA LEU A 96 -17.64 23.47 18.18
C LEU A 96 -17.30 24.92 17.85
N ASP A 97 -16.28 25.48 18.48
CA ASP A 97 -15.96 26.90 18.38
C ASP A 97 -14.51 27.09 17.88
N SER A 98 -14.33 27.69 16.71
CA SER A 98 -12.98 27.93 16.16
C SER A 98 -12.22 29.02 16.90
N ASP A 99 -12.87 29.91 17.66
CA ASP A 99 -12.19 30.97 18.42
C ASP A 99 -11.90 30.57 19.88
N LEU A 100 -12.40 29.42 20.33
CA LEU A 100 -12.17 28.94 21.69
C LEU A 100 -10.71 28.49 21.89
N ASP A 101 -10.14 28.88 23.02
CA ASP A 101 -8.79 28.48 23.43
C ASP A 101 -8.66 26.95 23.52
N ALA A 102 -7.47 26.45 23.18
CA ALA A 102 -7.25 25.02 22.96
C ALA A 102 -7.45 24.15 24.21
N ASP A 103 -7.34 24.69 25.43
CA ASP A 103 -7.34 23.92 26.68
C ASP A 103 -8.59 24.12 27.56
N VAL A 104 -9.55 24.94 27.11
CA VAL A 104 -10.68 25.36 27.94
C VAL A 104 -11.99 24.65 27.62
N GLY A 105 -11.95 23.60 26.79
CA GLY A 105 -13.13 22.81 26.44
C GLY A 105 -13.84 22.23 27.67
N ASN A 106 -15.15 22.11 27.59
CA ASN A 106 -16.04 21.59 28.63
C ASN A 106 -17.21 20.78 28.03
N PHE A 107 -18.22 20.47 28.85
CA PHE A 107 -19.38 19.66 28.41
C PHE A 107 -20.35 20.39 27.47
N GLU A 108 -20.22 21.72 27.32
CA GLU A 108 -21.06 22.54 26.44
C GLU A 108 -20.37 22.89 25.13
N GLN A 109 -19.04 23.04 25.13
CA GLN A 109 -18.28 23.47 23.95
C GLN A 109 -16.82 23.02 23.97
N VAL A 110 -16.23 22.91 22.78
CA VAL A 110 -14.79 22.64 22.59
C VAL A 110 -14.23 23.41 21.39
N GLY A 111 -12.94 23.74 21.49
CA GLY A 111 -12.19 24.34 20.40
C GLY A 111 -12.00 23.37 19.23
N ILE A 112 -11.69 23.90 18.05
CA ILE A 112 -11.28 23.10 16.88
C ILE A 112 -9.98 23.63 16.28
N ASP A 113 -9.14 22.72 15.78
CA ASP A 113 -7.84 23.06 15.17
C ASP A 113 -8.01 23.57 13.74
N TYR A 114 -9.03 23.09 13.03
CA TYR A 114 -9.34 23.54 11.67
C TYR A 114 -10.29 24.74 11.72
N LYS A 115 -9.70 25.94 11.72
CA LYS A 115 -10.41 27.22 11.88
C LYS A 115 -11.41 27.53 10.75
N GLN A 116 -11.28 26.84 9.61
CA GLN A 116 -12.18 27.00 8.46
C GLN A 116 -13.43 26.11 8.50
N LEU A 117 -13.56 25.22 9.50
CA LEU A 117 -14.71 24.30 9.59
C LEU A 117 -16.07 25.03 9.55
N PRO A 118 -16.28 26.18 10.21
CA PRO A 118 -17.58 26.87 10.17
C PRO A 118 -17.99 27.34 8.77
N GLN A 119 -17.04 27.53 7.85
CA GLN A 119 -17.32 27.90 6.46
C GLN A 119 -17.61 26.69 5.57
N ASP A 120 -17.19 25.50 6.00
CA ASP A 120 -17.36 24.25 5.25
C ASP A 120 -18.65 23.50 5.61
N VAL A 121 -19.39 23.95 6.62
CA VAL A 121 -20.57 23.24 7.12
C VAL A 121 -21.81 24.12 7.12
N LYS A 122 -22.97 23.48 7.04
CA LYS A 122 -24.28 24.14 7.09
C LYS A 122 -25.26 23.35 7.95
N ARG A 123 -26.38 23.99 8.29
CA ARG A 123 -27.50 23.32 8.95
C ARG A 123 -27.91 22.07 8.17
N GLY A 124 -28.10 20.97 8.89
CA GLY A 124 -28.45 19.68 8.30
C GLY A 124 -27.27 18.74 8.10
N ASP A 125 -26.05 19.26 8.06
CA ASP A 125 -24.85 18.43 7.97
C ASP A 125 -24.65 17.64 9.27
N THR A 126 -23.98 16.49 9.14
CA THR A 126 -23.65 15.59 10.24
C THR A 126 -22.14 15.52 10.41
N LEU A 127 -21.66 15.80 11.62
CA LEU A 127 -20.25 15.66 11.99
C LEU A 127 -20.06 14.38 12.81
N LEU A 128 -19.03 13.63 12.44
CA LEU A 128 -18.63 12.38 13.08
C LEU A 128 -17.33 12.62 13.83
N LEU A 129 -17.34 12.33 15.13
CA LEU A 129 -16.19 12.49 16.01
C LEU A 129 -15.73 11.12 16.52
N ASP A 130 -14.41 10.99 16.71
CA ASP A 130 -13.77 9.75 17.19
C ASP A 130 -14.20 8.52 16.37
N ASP A 131 -13.92 8.57 15.06
CA ASP A 131 -14.27 7.53 14.08
C ASP A 131 -15.77 7.20 14.03
N GLY A 132 -16.61 8.22 14.25
CA GLY A 132 -18.07 8.10 14.22
C GLY A 132 -18.70 7.55 15.49
N ARG A 133 -17.92 7.36 16.57
CA ARG A 133 -18.46 6.98 17.89
C ARG A 133 -19.39 8.04 18.47
N ILE A 134 -19.13 9.30 18.15
CA ILE A 134 -19.99 10.43 18.51
C ILE A 134 -20.48 11.07 17.22
N VAL A 135 -21.79 11.36 17.17
CA VAL A 135 -22.43 11.93 15.99
C VAL A 135 -23.14 13.21 16.40
N LEU A 136 -22.79 14.31 15.75
CA LEU A 136 -23.37 15.63 15.95
C LEU A 136 -24.14 16.05 14.70
N TRP A 137 -25.36 16.55 14.89
CA TRP A 137 -26.15 17.15 13.82
C TRP A 137 -26.14 18.66 13.95
N ILE A 138 -25.83 19.38 12.88
CA ILE A 138 -25.66 20.83 12.92
C ILE A 138 -27.03 21.51 12.89
N ASP A 139 -27.42 22.14 14.00
CA ASP A 139 -28.63 22.96 14.10
C ASP A 139 -28.47 24.28 13.34
N ARG A 140 -27.33 24.96 13.53
CA ARG A 140 -26.97 26.21 12.86
C ARG A 140 -25.50 26.58 13.06
N VAL A 141 -25.02 27.51 12.24
CA VAL A 141 -23.68 28.12 12.35
C VAL A 141 -23.86 29.61 12.65
N GLU A 142 -23.20 30.09 13.71
CA GLU A 142 -23.22 31.48 14.17
C GLU A 142 -21.78 32.03 14.20
N GLY A 143 -21.35 32.66 13.11
CA GLY A 143 -19.96 33.14 12.99
C GLY A 143 -18.97 31.97 13.03
N GLN A 144 -18.18 31.89 14.09
CA GLN A 144 -17.17 30.85 14.34
C GLN A 144 -17.69 29.66 15.17
N ARG A 145 -18.97 29.71 15.57
CA ARG A 145 -19.59 28.70 16.45
C ARG A 145 -20.52 27.80 15.65
N ILE A 146 -20.26 26.50 15.69
CA ILE A 146 -21.10 25.46 15.08
C ILE A 146 -21.93 24.84 16.19
N ILE A 147 -23.23 25.15 16.20
CA ILE A 147 -24.15 24.72 17.24
C ILE A 147 -24.79 23.41 16.79
N CYS A 148 -24.53 22.35 17.54
CA CYS A 148 -24.94 21.00 17.19
C CYS A 148 -25.87 20.41 18.26
N ARG A 149 -26.68 19.45 17.83
CA ARG A 149 -27.36 18.49 18.70
C ARG A 149 -26.64 17.14 18.63
N VAL A 150 -26.39 16.53 19.79
CA VAL A 150 -25.80 15.20 19.89
C VAL A 150 -26.81 14.16 19.44
N VAL A 151 -26.54 13.44 18.35
CA VAL A 151 -27.38 12.34 17.84
C VAL A 151 -26.98 11.02 18.50
N VAL A 152 -25.67 10.78 18.58
CA VAL A 152 -25.06 9.64 19.27
C VAL A 152 -24.07 10.21 20.28
N GLY A 153 -24.37 9.99 21.56
CA GLY A 153 -23.55 10.43 22.69
C GLY A 153 -22.48 9.42 23.08
N GLY A 154 -21.60 9.82 23.99
CA GLY A 154 -20.49 8.99 24.44
C GLY A 154 -19.37 9.79 25.09
N GLU A 155 -18.28 9.12 25.43
CA GLU A 155 -17.07 9.75 25.96
C GLU A 155 -16.26 10.40 24.82
N LEU A 156 -16.02 11.70 24.91
CA LEU A 156 -15.18 12.47 23.99
C LEU A 156 -13.93 12.95 24.74
N SER A 157 -12.76 12.53 24.27
CA SER A 157 -11.46 12.93 24.83
C SER A 157 -10.73 13.91 23.92
N ASN A 158 -9.60 14.45 24.39
CA ASN A 158 -8.80 15.44 23.65
C ASN A 158 -8.37 14.98 22.25
N ASN A 159 -8.25 15.94 21.33
CA ASN A 159 -7.60 15.77 20.01
C ASN A 159 -8.25 14.69 19.12
N LYS A 160 -9.53 14.38 19.33
CA LYS A 160 -10.27 13.44 18.50
C LYS A 160 -10.60 14.03 17.13
N GLY A 161 -10.54 13.18 16.10
CA GLY A 161 -10.81 13.57 14.72
C GLY A 161 -12.25 14.00 14.51
N ILE A 162 -12.47 14.91 13.56
CA ILE A 162 -13.77 15.36 13.08
C ILE A 162 -13.85 15.08 11.59
N ASN A 163 -14.87 14.34 11.17
CA ASN A 163 -15.21 14.13 9.76
C ASN A 163 -16.61 14.68 9.48
N ARG A 164 -16.87 15.09 8.23
CA ARG A 164 -18.20 15.49 7.77
C ARG A 164 -18.79 14.35 6.94
N GLN A 165 -20.00 13.91 7.29
CA GLN A 165 -20.67 12.85 6.53
C GLN A 165 -20.88 13.29 5.08
N GLY A 166 -20.49 12.45 4.12
CA GLY A 166 -20.54 12.75 2.69
C GLY A 166 -19.44 13.68 2.17
N GLY A 167 -18.37 13.92 2.94
CA GLY A 167 -17.23 14.76 2.53
C GLY A 167 -17.51 16.27 2.57
N GLY A 168 -16.73 17.06 1.83
CA GLY A 168 -16.97 18.51 1.66
C GLY A 168 -16.15 19.45 2.54
N LEU A 169 -15.09 18.94 3.18
CA LEU A 169 -14.13 19.76 3.91
C LEU A 169 -13.08 20.33 2.95
N SER A 170 -12.89 21.64 2.98
CA SER A 170 -12.05 22.38 2.02
C SER A 170 -10.55 22.32 2.34
N ALA A 171 -10.17 21.66 3.43
CA ALA A 171 -8.77 21.49 3.86
C ALA A 171 -7.87 20.93 2.75
N ASP A 172 -6.73 21.59 2.55
CA ASP A 172 -5.69 21.20 1.60
C ASP A 172 -5.15 19.80 1.90
N ALA A 173 -4.87 19.03 0.85
CA ALA A 173 -4.38 17.66 1.00
C ALA A 173 -2.95 17.59 1.59
N LEU A 174 -2.13 18.62 1.37
CA LEU A 174 -0.75 18.69 1.85
C LEU A 174 -0.56 19.85 2.80
N THR A 175 -0.30 19.54 4.06
CA THR A 175 0.04 20.53 5.09
C THR A 175 1.51 20.97 4.99
N GLU A 176 1.89 22.03 5.70
CA GLU A 176 3.31 22.42 5.81
C GLU A 176 4.16 21.31 6.46
N LYS A 177 3.56 20.55 7.39
CA LYS A 177 4.21 19.37 7.98
C LYS A 177 4.46 18.31 6.91
N ASP A 178 3.45 17.99 6.09
CA ASP A 178 3.60 16.98 5.03
C ASP A 178 4.68 17.40 4.03
N LYS A 179 4.79 18.70 3.68
CA LYS A 179 5.87 19.20 2.81
C LYS A 179 7.26 18.95 3.41
N ALA A 180 7.43 19.14 4.71
CA ALA A 180 8.68 18.83 5.42
C ALA A 180 8.94 17.31 5.51
N ASP A 181 7.90 16.52 5.76
CA ASP A 181 7.99 15.06 5.84
C ASP A 181 8.34 14.45 4.47
N ILE A 182 7.85 15.02 3.36
CA ILE A 182 8.23 14.61 1.99
C ILE A 182 9.74 14.77 1.75
N ILE A 183 10.36 15.83 2.28
CA ILE A 183 11.81 16.02 2.20
C ILE A 183 12.53 14.92 2.98
N THR A 184 12.04 14.59 4.18
CA THR A 184 12.60 13.50 4.99
C THR A 184 12.44 12.15 4.28
N ALA A 185 11.29 11.91 3.65
CA ALA A 185 11.04 10.70 2.86
C ALA A 185 11.98 10.60 1.65
N ALA A 186 12.34 11.73 1.02
CA ALA A 186 13.35 11.78 -0.02
C ALA A 186 14.76 11.47 0.52
N GLU A 187 15.13 12.02 1.68
CA GLU A 187 16.41 11.77 2.34
C GLU A 187 16.65 10.27 2.59
N MET A 188 15.67 9.58 3.18
CA MET A 188 15.76 8.13 3.38
C MET A 188 15.50 7.31 2.11
N GLN A 189 15.29 7.94 0.95
CA GLN A 189 14.97 7.27 -0.31
C GLN A 189 13.78 6.30 -0.15
N ALA A 190 12.67 6.77 0.42
CA ALA A 190 11.45 5.98 0.60
C ALA A 190 11.00 5.40 -0.74
N ASP A 191 10.65 4.11 -0.74
CA ASP A 191 10.27 3.40 -1.96
C ASP A 191 8.86 3.82 -2.42
N TYR A 192 8.02 4.18 -1.45
CA TYR A 192 6.71 4.80 -1.66
C TYR A 192 6.46 5.91 -0.65
N ILE A 193 5.72 6.94 -1.05
CA ILE A 193 5.08 7.88 -0.12
C ILE A 193 3.56 7.81 -0.28
N ALA A 194 2.82 7.79 0.82
CA ALA A 194 1.36 7.78 0.80
C ALA A 194 0.82 9.16 1.16
N ILE A 195 -0.08 9.68 0.33
CA ILE A 195 -0.69 11.01 0.48
C ILE A 195 -2.08 10.82 1.04
N SER A 196 -2.30 11.37 2.23
CA SER A 196 -3.57 11.38 2.93
C SER A 196 -4.53 12.41 2.35
N PHE A 197 -5.81 12.08 2.34
CA PHE A 197 -6.90 12.97 1.96
C PHE A 197 -6.79 13.67 0.57
N PRO A 198 -6.23 13.05 -0.50
CA PRO A 198 -6.25 13.65 -1.83
C PRO A 198 -7.69 13.78 -2.34
N ARG A 199 -7.99 14.91 -2.96
CA ARG A 199 -9.29 15.18 -3.60
C ARG A 199 -9.21 15.12 -5.12
N SER A 200 -8.02 15.21 -5.67
CA SER A 200 -7.80 15.44 -7.10
C SER A 200 -6.50 14.81 -7.60
N ALA A 201 -6.35 14.74 -8.93
CA ALA A 201 -5.09 14.37 -9.56
C ALA A 201 -4.00 15.41 -9.26
N GLU A 202 -4.37 16.68 -9.15
CA GLU A 202 -3.48 17.80 -8.87
C GLU A 202 -2.78 17.64 -7.52
N ASP A 203 -3.48 17.18 -6.47
CA ASP A 203 -2.89 16.89 -5.16
C ASP A 203 -1.74 15.86 -5.27
N ILE A 204 -1.98 14.80 -6.06
CA ILE A 204 -1.01 13.74 -6.31
C ILE A 204 0.18 14.25 -7.15
N HIS A 205 -0.08 15.07 -8.16
CA HIS A 205 0.96 15.69 -8.96
C HIS A 205 1.81 16.67 -8.16
N LEU A 206 1.22 17.44 -7.25
CA LEU A 206 1.92 18.33 -6.34
C LEU A 206 2.84 17.55 -5.40
N ALA A 207 2.33 16.49 -4.77
CA ALA A 207 3.13 15.62 -3.92
C ALA A 207 4.31 14.99 -4.68
N ARG A 208 4.05 14.52 -5.92
CA ARG A 208 5.09 13.98 -6.80
C ARG A 208 6.16 15.01 -7.12
N LYS A 209 5.75 16.24 -7.45
CA LYS A 209 6.68 17.34 -7.74
C LYS A 209 7.56 17.63 -6.53
N LEU A 210 6.98 17.78 -5.34
CA LEU A 210 7.72 18.02 -4.10
C LEU A 210 8.72 16.90 -3.80
N LEU A 211 8.31 15.63 -3.96
CA LEU A 211 9.20 14.49 -3.77
C LEU A 211 10.38 14.52 -4.75
N ARG A 212 10.13 14.84 -6.02
CA ARG A 212 11.18 14.91 -7.06
C ARG A 212 12.10 16.12 -6.86
N ASP A 213 11.57 17.27 -6.50
CA ASP A 213 12.34 18.48 -6.17
C ASP A 213 13.27 18.24 -4.97
N ALA A 214 12.85 17.40 -4.01
CA ALA A 214 13.67 16.94 -2.88
C ALA A 214 14.64 15.79 -3.23
N GLY A 215 14.68 15.31 -4.48
CA GLY A 215 15.58 14.24 -4.95
C GLY A 215 15.07 12.81 -4.71
N GLY A 216 13.84 12.62 -4.25
CA GLY A 216 13.24 11.31 -4.02
C GLY A 216 12.68 10.68 -5.30
N GLN A 217 12.86 9.36 -5.46
CA GLN A 217 12.38 8.60 -6.63
C GLN A 217 11.20 7.66 -6.34
N GLY A 218 10.71 7.63 -5.10
CA GLY A 218 9.61 6.78 -4.67
C GLY A 218 8.32 6.96 -5.48
N GLY A 219 7.48 5.92 -5.45
CA GLY A 219 6.12 5.96 -6.00
C GLY A 219 5.15 6.71 -5.09
N ILE A 220 4.10 7.30 -5.66
CA ILE A 220 3.06 8.01 -4.90
C ILE A 220 1.85 7.09 -4.71
N ILE A 221 1.42 6.92 -3.47
CA ILE A 221 0.22 6.18 -3.10
C ILE A 221 -0.89 7.16 -2.75
N ALA A 222 -2.00 7.14 -3.48
CA ALA A 222 -3.18 7.93 -3.11
C ALA A 222 -4.03 7.16 -2.08
N LYS A 223 -4.24 7.74 -0.90
CA LYS A 223 -5.11 7.16 0.12
C LYS A 223 -6.55 7.59 -0.16
N ILE A 224 -7.38 6.63 -0.56
CA ILE A 224 -8.79 6.90 -0.87
C ILE A 224 -9.55 6.93 0.46
N GLU A 225 -9.69 8.13 1.01
CA GLU A 225 -10.22 8.41 2.35
C GLU A 225 -11.47 9.30 2.31
N ARG A 226 -11.69 10.01 1.20
CA ARG A 226 -12.78 10.98 1.05
C ARG A 226 -13.87 10.44 0.13
N ALA A 227 -15.13 10.74 0.46
CA ALA A 227 -16.28 10.45 -0.38
C ALA A 227 -16.15 11.11 -1.76
N GLU A 228 -15.69 12.36 -1.80
CA GLU A 228 -15.52 13.14 -3.04
C GLU A 228 -14.46 12.56 -3.98
N ALA A 229 -13.47 11.84 -3.43
CA ALA A 229 -12.45 11.19 -4.23
C ALA A 229 -13.04 10.04 -5.08
N LEU A 230 -14.21 9.51 -4.72
CA LEU A 230 -14.90 8.47 -5.48
C LEU A 230 -15.46 8.99 -6.81
N ASP A 231 -15.86 10.28 -6.87
CA ASP A 231 -16.43 10.89 -8.08
C ASP A 231 -15.37 11.10 -9.17
N VAL A 232 -14.10 11.30 -8.77
CA VAL A 232 -12.95 11.57 -9.66
C VAL A 232 -11.87 10.49 -9.54
N ILE A 233 -12.24 9.30 -9.07
CA ILE A 233 -11.29 8.27 -8.66
C ILE A 233 -10.34 7.84 -9.77
N ASP A 234 -10.81 7.82 -11.02
CA ASP A 234 -10.00 7.42 -12.17
C ASP A 234 -8.81 8.35 -12.40
N ASP A 235 -8.99 9.64 -12.18
CA ASP A 235 -7.96 10.63 -12.41
C ASP A 235 -6.93 10.60 -11.27
N ILE A 236 -7.38 10.40 -10.03
CA ILE A 236 -6.51 10.11 -8.88
C ILE A 236 -5.69 8.83 -9.12
N ILE A 237 -6.33 7.73 -9.53
CA ILE A 237 -5.66 6.46 -9.81
C ILE A 237 -4.60 6.65 -10.91
N LYS A 238 -4.93 7.32 -12.02
CA LYS A 238 -3.97 7.56 -13.12
C LYS A 238 -2.77 8.40 -12.67
N ALA A 239 -2.99 9.42 -11.84
CA ALA A 239 -1.94 10.29 -11.30
C ALA A 239 -1.02 9.58 -10.27
N SER A 240 -1.55 8.55 -9.59
CA SER A 240 -0.84 7.74 -8.59
C SER A 240 -0.03 6.59 -9.21
N ASP A 241 0.92 6.02 -8.45
CA ASP A 241 1.57 4.74 -8.77
C ASP A 241 0.87 3.55 -8.10
N ALA A 242 0.26 3.81 -6.93
CA ALA A 242 -0.58 2.88 -6.21
C ALA A 242 -1.74 3.62 -5.53
N VAL A 243 -2.74 2.87 -5.09
CA VAL A 243 -3.80 3.40 -4.22
C VAL A 243 -3.92 2.59 -2.95
N MET A 244 -4.43 3.22 -1.90
CA MET A 244 -4.73 2.59 -0.63
C MET A 244 -6.20 2.77 -0.32
N VAL A 245 -6.94 1.67 -0.14
CA VAL A 245 -8.31 1.69 0.37
C VAL A 245 -8.22 1.88 1.88
N ALA A 246 -8.32 3.13 2.33
CA ALA A 246 -8.19 3.51 3.74
C ALA A 246 -9.57 3.48 4.40
N ARG A 247 -9.93 2.29 4.89
CA ARG A 247 -11.29 1.92 5.30
C ARG A 247 -11.82 2.67 6.51
N GLY A 248 -10.95 3.06 7.44
CA GLY A 248 -11.31 3.87 8.61
C GLY A 248 -11.97 5.18 8.21
N ASP A 249 -11.19 6.12 7.66
CA ASP A 249 -11.70 7.44 7.27
C ASP A 249 -12.79 7.36 6.20
N LEU A 250 -12.59 6.53 5.16
CA LEU A 250 -13.57 6.39 4.08
C LEU A 250 -14.91 5.86 4.59
N GLY A 251 -14.89 4.85 5.48
CA GLY A 251 -16.08 4.26 6.08
C GLY A 251 -16.86 5.26 6.94
N VAL A 252 -16.16 6.19 7.61
CA VAL A 252 -16.80 7.28 8.36
C VAL A 252 -17.52 8.25 7.43
N GLU A 253 -16.95 8.59 6.26
CA GLU A 253 -17.59 9.54 5.34
C GLU A 253 -18.75 8.94 4.54
N VAL A 254 -18.62 7.69 4.07
CA VAL A 254 -19.62 7.04 3.18
C VAL A 254 -20.60 6.13 3.91
N GLY A 255 -20.31 5.81 5.18
CA GLY A 255 -21.03 4.81 5.96
C GLY A 255 -20.43 3.41 5.80
N ASP A 256 -20.38 2.67 6.92
CA ASP A 256 -19.81 1.32 7.01
C ASP A 256 -20.45 0.32 6.04
N ALA A 257 -21.78 0.37 5.88
CA ALA A 257 -22.52 -0.52 4.99
C ALA A 257 -22.21 -0.31 3.50
N ALA A 258 -21.78 0.90 3.10
CA ALA A 258 -21.40 1.22 1.73
C ALA A 258 -19.95 0.84 1.41
N LEU A 259 -19.12 0.60 2.42
CA LEU A 259 -17.69 0.40 2.27
C LEU A 259 -17.31 -0.90 1.50
N PRO A 260 -17.93 -2.07 1.73
CA PRO A 260 -17.56 -3.30 1.01
C PRO A 260 -17.68 -3.20 -0.53
N PRO A 261 -18.78 -2.71 -1.14
CA PRO A 261 -18.82 -2.55 -2.59
C PRO A 261 -17.84 -1.48 -3.10
N ILE A 262 -17.59 -0.41 -2.34
CA ILE A 262 -16.61 0.63 -2.71
C ILE A 262 -15.19 0.06 -2.74
N GLN A 263 -14.77 -0.72 -1.72
CA GLN A 263 -13.47 -1.40 -1.71
C GLN A 263 -13.27 -2.25 -2.98
N LYS A 264 -14.26 -3.08 -3.32
CA LYS A 264 -14.22 -3.93 -4.51
C LYS A 264 -14.07 -3.09 -5.78
N HIS A 265 -14.81 -1.99 -5.88
CA HIS A 265 -14.72 -1.06 -7.00
C HIS A 265 -13.31 -0.45 -7.13
N ILE A 266 -12.74 0.06 -6.04
CA ILE A 266 -11.39 0.67 -6.03
C ILE A 266 -10.34 -0.34 -6.47
N ILE A 267 -10.35 -1.57 -5.90
CA ILE A 267 -9.39 -2.63 -6.23
C ILE A 267 -9.48 -2.99 -7.72
N GLN A 268 -10.68 -3.22 -8.23
CA GLN A 268 -10.89 -3.56 -9.63
C GLN A 268 -10.43 -2.43 -10.56
N ARG A 269 -10.74 -1.18 -10.21
CA ARG A 269 -10.38 -0.03 -11.03
C ARG A 269 -8.88 0.22 -11.05
N ALA A 270 -8.21 0.14 -9.90
CA ALA A 270 -6.76 0.24 -9.79
C ALA A 270 -6.06 -0.82 -10.65
N ARG A 271 -6.49 -2.09 -10.57
CA ARG A 271 -5.94 -3.16 -11.40
C ARG A 271 -6.13 -2.89 -12.89
N ARG A 272 -7.34 -2.45 -13.30
CA ARG A 272 -7.66 -2.14 -14.71
C ARG A 272 -6.85 -0.98 -15.26
N LEU A 273 -6.57 0.03 -14.43
CA LEU A 273 -5.70 1.17 -14.75
C LEU A 273 -4.22 0.88 -14.46
N ASN A 274 -3.88 -0.39 -14.25
CA ASN A 274 -2.52 -0.86 -14.07
C ASN A 274 -1.78 -0.14 -12.94
N ARG A 275 -2.44 -0.03 -11.79
CA ARG A 275 -1.91 0.45 -10.52
C ARG A 275 -1.94 -0.64 -9.47
N VAL A 276 -1.07 -0.50 -8.48
CA VAL A 276 -1.02 -1.33 -7.28
C VAL A 276 -2.12 -0.88 -6.32
N VAL A 277 -2.68 -1.80 -5.54
CA VAL A 277 -3.70 -1.47 -4.53
C VAL A 277 -3.46 -2.15 -3.18
N ILE A 278 -3.47 -1.35 -2.12
CA ILE A 278 -3.37 -1.79 -0.73
C ILE A 278 -4.75 -1.73 -0.09
N THR A 279 -5.19 -2.79 0.59
CA THR A 279 -6.36 -2.76 1.48
C THR A 279 -5.86 -2.50 2.90
N ALA A 280 -6.35 -1.44 3.53
CA ALA A 280 -5.74 -0.91 4.75
C ALA A 280 -6.74 -0.69 5.89
N THR A 281 -6.18 -0.57 7.10
CA THR A 281 -6.83 -0.29 8.40
C THR A 281 -7.71 -1.42 8.92
N GLN A 282 -7.60 -1.74 10.22
CA GLN A 282 -8.46 -2.69 10.95
C GLN A 282 -8.60 -4.07 10.29
N MET A 283 -7.51 -4.59 9.69
CA MET A 283 -7.55 -5.93 9.08
C MET A 283 -7.57 -7.02 10.16
N MET A 284 -6.87 -6.77 11.28
CA MET A 284 -6.69 -7.70 12.40
C MET A 284 -6.73 -6.98 13.76
N GLU A 285 -7.58 -5.96 13.90
CA GLU A 285 -7.63 -5.04 15.04
C GLU A 285 -7.61 -5.74 16.41
N SER A 286 -8.34 -6.85 16.57
CA SER A 286 -8.39 -7.62 17.82
C SER A 286 -7.02 -8.16 18.23
N MET A 287 -6.11 -8.36 17.27
CA MET A 287 -4.76 -8.86 17.52
C MET A 287 -3.79 -7.83 18.10
N ILE A 288 -4.22 -6.58 18.28
CA ILE A 288 -3.51 -5.63 19.15
C ILE A 288 -3.37 -6.22 20.57
N PHE A 289 -4.41 -6.89 21.07
CA PHE A 289 -4.44 -7.46 22.42
C PHE A 289 -4.52 -9.00 22.43
N ASN A 290 -4.99 -9.62 21.34
CA ASN A 290 -5.24 -11.07 21.30
C ASN A 290 -4.22 -11.79 20.40
N ALA A 291 -3.74 -12.96 20.83
CA ALA A 291 -2.77 -13.73 20.05
C ALA A 291 -3.37 -14.42 18.80
N ILE A 292 -4.69 -14.40 18.62
CA ILE A 292 -5.43 -15.10 17.56
C ILE A 292 -6.51 -14.14 17.02
N PRO A 293 -6.70 -14.06 15.70
CA PRO A 293 -7.74 -13.21 15.12
C PRO A 293 -9.14 -13.78 15.34
N THR A 294 -10.13 -12.92 15.26
CA THR A 294 -11.54 -13.31 15.16
C THR A 294 -11.82 -13.94 13.79
N ARG A 295 -12.92 -14.70 13.69
CA ARG A 295 -13.37 -15.21 12.39
C ARG A 295 -13.71 -14.08 11.42
N ALA A 296 -14.29 -12.99 11.90
CA ALA A 296 -14.65 -11.84 11.06
C ALA A 296 -13.42 -11.26 10.36
N GLU A 297 -12.32 -11.06 11.09
CA GLU A 297 -11.05 -10.55 10.55
C GLU A 297 -10.41 -11.54 9.56
N VAL A 298 -10.48 -12.85 9.86
CA VAL A 298 -10.04 -13.89 8.91
C VAL A 298 -10.80 -13.79 7.58
N PHE A 299 -12.13 -13.65 7.64
CA PHE A 299 -12.96 -13.48 6.45
C PHE A 299 -12.66 -12.15 5.73
N ASP A 300 -12.37 -11.09 6.47
CA ASP A 300 -12.04 -9.79 5.90
C ASP A 300 -10.73 -9.83 5.07
N VAL A 301 -9.65 -10.32 5.67
CA VAL A 301 -8.36 -10.52 4.97
C VAL A 301 -8.52 -11.44 3.76
N ALA A 302 -9.21 -12.58 3.93
CA ALA A 302 -9.43 -13.51 2.83
C ALA A 302 -10.21 -12.86 1.68
N ASN A 303 -11.27 -12.09 1.97
CA ASN A 303 -12.05 -11.43 0.93
C ASN A 303 -11.25 -10.32 0.21
N ALA A 304 -10.39 -9.58 0.91
CA ALA A 304 -9.50 -8.61 0.26
C ALA A 304 -8.55 -9.30 -0.75
N VAL A 305 -8.03 -10.48 -0.42
CA VAL A 305 -7.22 -11.32 -1.33
C VAL A 305 -8.03 -11.74 -2.56
N LEU A 306 -9.27 -12.20 -2.35
CA LEU A 306 -10.20 -12.62 -3.39
C LEU A 306 -10.62 -11.47 -4.31
N ASP A 307 -10.78 -10.27 -3.75
CA ASP A 307 -11.12 -9.05 -4.49
C ASP A 307 -10.01 -8.60 -5.44
N GLY A 308 -8.79 -9.06 -5.20
CA GLY A 308 -7.66 -8.78 -6.06
C GLY A 308 -6.62 -7.85 -5.47
N THR A 309 -6.65 -7.57 -4.15
CA THR A 309 -5.68 -6.65 -3.53
C THR A 309 -4.24 -7.07 -3.83
N ASP A 310 -3.33 -6.10 -3.97
CA ASP A 310 -1.90 -6.39 -4.03
C ASP A 310 -1.34 -6.69 -2.67
N ALA A 311 -1.76 -5.90 -1.69
CA ALA A 311 -1.30 -6.01 -0.32
C ALA A 311 -2.43 -5.80 0.67
N VAL A 312 -2.24 -6.34 1.87
CA VAL A 312 -3.02 -6.02 3.06
C VAL A 312 -2.11 -5.31 4.07
N MET A 313 -2.64 -4.34 4.80
CA MET A 313 -1.85 -3.50 5.71
C MET A 313 -2.26 -3.65 7.17
N LEU A 314 -1.26 -3.87 8.02
CA LEU A 314 -1.34 -3.86 9.47
C LEU A 314 -0.89 -2.48 10.00
N SER A 315 -1.69 -1.91 10.89
CA SER A 315 -1.54 -0.58 11.47
C SER A 315 -1.18 -0.68 12.96
N GLY A 316 -2.16 -0.58 13.85
CA GLY A 316 -1.94 -0.67 15.30
C GLY A 316 -1.43 -2.05 15.70
N GLU A 317 -1.85 -3.09 14.97
CA GLU A 317 -1.53 -4.49 15.24
C GLU A 317 -0.02 -4.76 15.31
N THR A 318 0.76 -4.10 14.45
CA THR A 318 2.23 -4.23 14.43
C THR A 318 2.93 -3.05 15.09
N ALA A 319 2.34 -1.84 15.06
CA ALA A 319 3.02 -0.66 15.59
C ALA A 319 3.03 -0.62 17.13
N VAL A 320 1.93 -1.02 17.78
CA VAL A 320 1.75 -0.91 19.24
C VAL A 320 1.17 -2.17 19.88
N GLY A 321 0.79 -3.17 19.08
CA GLY A 321 0.18 -4.40 19.57
C GLY A 321 1.13 -5.31 20.37
N GLU A 322 0.54 -6.19 21.17
CA GLU A 322 1.26 -7.16 22.00
C GLU A 322 1.84 -8.34 21.20
N HIS A 323 1.38 -8.53 19.95
CA HIS A 323 1.67 -9.71 19.14
C HIS A 323 2.05 -9.39 17.67
N PRO A 324 3.00 -8.47 17.42
CA PRO A 324 3.30 -7.97 16.07
C PRO A 324 3.78 -9.06 15.09
N VAL A 325 4.52 -10.05 15.58
CA VAL A 325 5.01 -11.18 14.76
C VAL A 325 3.85 -12.13 14.42
N LYS A 326 3.03 -12.50 15.42
CA LYS A 326 1.93 -13.46 15.24
C LYS A 326 0.85 -12.95 14.29
N VAL A 327 0.58 -11.65 14.27
CA VAL A 327 -0.39 -11.08 13.33
C VAL A 327 0.10 -11.18 11.88
N ILE A 328 1.41 -11.00 11.63
CA ILE A 328 2.00 -11.21 10.30
C ILE A 328 1.88 -12.67 9.89
N GLU A 329 2.22 -13.61 10.78
CA GLU A 329 2.07 -15.06 10.53
C GLU A 329 0.61 -15.45 10.28
N ALA A 330 -0.34 -14.86 11.00
CA ALA A 330 -1.77 -15.12 10.81
C ALA A 330 -2.24 -14.64 9.44
N VAL A 331 -1.90 -13.41 9.06
CA VAL A 331 -2.19 -12.86 7.73
C VAL A 331 -1.53 -13.69 6.63
N ASP A 332 -0.27 -14.11 6.82
CA ASP A 332 0.46 -14.94 5.86
C ASP A 332 -0.28 -16.25 5.56
N ARG A 333 -0.69 -16.99 6.61
CA ARG A 333 -1.48 -18.22 6.47
C ARG A 333 -2.81 -17.99 5.78
N ILE A 334 -3.53 -16.91 6.10
CA ILE A 334 -4.83 -16.62 5.50
C ILE A 334 -4.68 -16.29 4.01
N CYS A 335 -3.66 -15.50 3.66
CA CYS A 335 -3.35 -15.20 2.25
C CYS A 335 -3.01 -16.47 1.48
N LEU A 336 -2.16 -17.36 2.02
CA LEU A 336 -1.81 -18.62 1.38
C LEU A 336 -3.03 -19.51 1.11
N GLU A 337 -3.97 -19.60 2.05
CA GLU A 337 -5.19 -20.39 1.87
C GLU A 337 -6.19 -19.73 0.90
N ALA A 338 -6.41 -18.42 1.02
CA ALA A 338 -7.27 -17.69 0.09
C ALA A 338 -6.73 -17.76 -1.36
N GLU A 339 -5.40 -17.83 -1.52
CA GLU A 339 -4.74 -17.95 -2.82
C GLU A 339 -4.89 -19.33 -3.48
N GLN A 340 -5.48 -20.32 -2.79
CA GLN A 340 -5.81 -21.62 -3.38
C GLN A 340 -7.10 -21.59 -4.21
N GLN A 341 -7.96 -20.59 -4.00
CA GLN A 341 -9.24 -20.48 -4.67
C GLN A 341 -9.08 -20.22 -6.17
N ARG A 342 -9.99 -20.80 -6.97
CA ARG A 342 -9.91 -20.77 -8.44
C ARG A 342 -10.06 -19.35 -8.98
N GLU A 343 -10.92 -18.56 -8.35
CA GLU A 343 -11.31 -17.21 -8.74
C GLU A 343 -10.10 -16.27 -8.83
N ILE A 344 -9.08 -16.48 -8.00
CA ILE A 344 -7.87 -15.64 -7.99
C ILE A 344 -6.73 -16.19 -8.88
N ARG A 345 -6.88 -17.42 -9.38
CA ARG A 345 -5.91 -18.10 -10.25
C ARG A 345 -6.28 -18.02 -11.73
N VAL A 346 -7.55 -17.76 -12.04
CA VAL A 346 -8.08 -17.68 -13.41
C VAL A 346 -8.25 -16.23 -13.83
N SER A 347 -7.93 -15.93 -15.09
CA SER A 347 -8.10 -14.62 -15.70
C SER A 347 -8.84 -14.74 -17.02
N ARG A 348 -9.55 -13.67 -17.42
CA ARG A 348 -10.06 -13.51 -18.80
C ARG A 348 -9.03 -12.86 -19.73
N HIS A 349 -7.80 -12.63 -19.24
CA HIS A 349 -6.65 -12.15 -20.02
C HIS A 349 -6.86 -10.86 -20.82
N ARG A 350 -7.88 -10.07 -20.46
CA ARG A 350 -8.21 -8.80 -21.13
C ARG A 350 -8.36 -8.95 -22.66
N MET A 351 -8.95 -10.05 -23.13
CA MET A 351 -9.05 -10.38 -24.57
C MET A 351 -9.60 -9.24 -25.44
N ASP A 352 -10.52 -8.44 -24.92
CA ASP A 352 -11.14 -7.33 -25.65
C ASP A 352 -10.40 -5.98 -25.51
N SER A 353 -9.22 -5.95 -24.89
CA SER A 353 -8.46 -4.72 -24.65
C SER A 353 -7.44 -4.44 -25.76
N HIS A 354 -7.19 -3.15 -26.02
CA HIS A 354 -6.12 -2.68 -26.90
C HIS A 354 -4.93 -2.19 -26.05
N PHE A 355 -3.71 -2.54 -26.44
CA PHE A 355 -2.48 -2.14 -25.75
C PHE A 355 -1.69 -1.15 -26.60
N GLU A 356 -1.27 -0.04 -26.00
CA GLU A 356 -0.50 1.01 -26.69
C GLU A 356 1.02 0.80 -26.58
N ARG A 357 1.47 0.00 -25.62
CA ARG A 357 2.90 -0.24 -25.36
C ARG A 357 3.31 -1.68 -25.65
N MET A 358 4.50 -1.85 -26.23
CA MET A 358 5.07 -3.16 -26.54
C MET A 358 5.36 -4.00 -25.28
N ASP A 359 5.89 -3.37 -24.22
CA ASP A 359 6.20 -4.05 -22.96
C ASP A 359 4.94 -4.56 -22.24
N GLU A 360 3.84 -3.80 -22.30
CA GLU A 360 2.52 -4.27 -21.83
C GLU A 360 2.02 -5.46 -22.67
N ALA A 361 2.12 -5.40 -23.99
CA ALA A 361 1.70 -6.50 -24.86
C ALA A 361 2.48 -7.80 -24.59
N ILE A 362 3.81 -7.71 -24.43
CA ILE A 362 4.64 -8.86 -24.04
C ILE A 362 4.26 -9.41 -22.67
N ALA A 363 4.04 -8.53 -21.68
CA ALA A 363 3.60 -8.96 -20.35
C ALA A 363 2.26 -9.71 -20.38
N MET A 364 1.29 -9.23 -21.16
CA MET A 364 -0.02 -9.86 -21.29
C MET A 364 0.07 -11.21 -22.01
N ALA A 365 0.85 -11.29 -23.09
CA ALA A 365 1.12 -12.55 -23.79
C ALA A 365 1.82 -13.58 -22.89
N ALA A 366 2.80 -13.15 -22.10
CA ALA A 366 3.49 -13.98 -21.13
C ALA A 366 2.53 -14.57 -20.09
N MET A 367 1.66 -13.74 -19.52
CA MET A 367 0.68 -14.20 -18.53
C MET A 367 -0.38 -15.12 -19.15
N TYR A 368 -0.77 -14.89 -20.41
CA TYR A 368 -1.63 -15.81 -21.13
C TYR A 368 -0.96 -17.18 -21.29
N MET A 369 0.27 -17.23 -21.81
CA MET A 369 1.00 -18.50 -21.97
C MET A 369 1.23 -19.20 -20.62
N ALA A 370 1.60 -18.45 -19.59
CA ALA A 370 1.83 -18.97 -18.24
C ALA A 370 0.58 -19.69 -17.71
N ASN A 371 -0.60 -19.08 -17.82
CA ASN A 371 -1.83 -19.66 -17.29
C ASN A 371 -2.38 -20.84 -18.11
N HIS A 372 -1.88 -21.07 -19.34
CA HIS A 372 -2.38 -22.12 -20.25
C HIS A 372 -1.35 -23.23 -20.55
N LEU A 373 -0.14 -23.12 -20.00
CA LEU A 373 0.90 -24.13 -20.01
C LEU A 373 1.28 -24.47 -18.56
N ASP A 374 1.93 -25.61 -18.34
CA ASP A 374 2.44 -25.97 -17.01
C ASP A 374 3.74 -25.22 -16.68
N VAL A 375 3.66 -23.88 -16.69
CA VAL A 375 4.78 -22.97 -16.41
C VAL A 375 4.97 -22.86 -14.92
N LYS A 376 6.19 -23.14 -14.46
CA LYS A 376 6.54 -23.15 -13.04
C LYS A 376 6.84 -21.76 -12.48
N ALA A 377 7.45 -20.91 -13.29
CA ALA A 377 7.85 -19.56 -12.91
C ALA A 377 8.02 -18.65 -14.12
N ILE A 378 8.01 -17.33 -13.87
CA ILE A 378 8.36 -16.31 -14.85
C ILE A 378 9.63 -15.58 -14.37
N ALA A 379 10.67 -15.55 -15.20
CA ALA A 379 11.84 -14.69 -15.01
C ALA A 379 11.65 -13.40 -15.82
N ALA A 380 11.27 -12.31 -15.14
CA ALA A 380 11.05 -11.01 -15.75
C ALA A 380 12.28 -10.12 -15.55
N LEU A 381 13.13 -10.03 -16.57
CA LEU A 381 14.25 -9.08 -16.59
C LEU A 381 13.69 -7.67 -16.79
N THR A 382 14.06 -6.75 -15.91
CA THR A 382 13.48 -5.41 -15.89
C THR A 382 14.40 -4.38 -15.27
N GLU A 383 14.45 -3.18 -15.83
CA GLU A 383 15.17 -2.07 -15.20
C GLU A 383 14.30 -1.28 -14.24
N THR A 384 13.02 -1.07 -14.59
CA THR A 384 12.10 -0.16 -13.86
C THR A 384 10.98 -0.87 -13.09
N GLY A 385 10.82 -2.18 -13.31
CA GLY A 385 9.74 -2.98 -12.73
C GLY A 385 8.40 -2.86 -13.47
N SER A 386 8.34 -2.18 -14.63
CA SER A 386 7.09 -2.00 -15.37
C SER A 386 6.52 -3.33 -15.88
N THR A 387 7.36 -4.19 -16.47
CA THR A 387 6.95 -5.52 -16.95
C THR A 387 6.30 -6.39 -15.86
N PRO A 388 6.94 -6.61 -14.69
CA PRO A 388 6.29 -7.37 -13.61
C PRO A 388 5.05 -6.65 -13.03
N LEU A 389 4.97 -5.31 -13.08
CA LEU A 389 3.74 -4.59 -12.73
C LEU A 389 2.58 -5.04 -13.63
N TRP A 390 2.74 -4.96 -14.96
CA TRP A 390 1.71 -5.36 -15.93
C TRP A 390 1.32 -6.84 -15.74
N MET A 391 2.31 -7.72 -15.61
CA MET A 391 2.09 -9.16 -15.40
C MET A 391 1.25 -9.41 -14.13
N SER A 392 1.59 -8.75 -13.03
CA SER A 392 0.89 -8.92 -11.74
C SER A 392 -0.57 -8.46 -11.76
N ARG A 393 -1.00 -7.69 -12.77
CA ARG A 393 -2.41 -7.31 -12.92
C ARG A 393 -3.28 -8.49 -13.36
N ILE A 394 -2.68 -9.54 -13.91
CA ILE A 394 -3.37 -10.76 -14.34
C ILE A 394 -3.39 -11.79 -13.21
N SER A 395 -4.59 -12.25 -12.86
CA SER A 395 -4.81 -13.31 -11.88
C SER A 395 -4.10 -14.61 -12.33
N SER A 396 -3.28 -15.17 -11.44
CA SER A 396 -2.47 -16.37 -11.67
C SER A 396 -1.98 -16.93 -10.34
N GLY A 397 -1.61 -18.21 -10.31
CA GLY A 397 -0.84 -18.83 -9.22
C GLY A 397 0.68 -18.80 -9.43
N ILE A 398 1.16 -18.41 -10.62
CA ILE A 398 2.55 -18.60 -11.05
C ILE A 398 3.45 -17.47 -10.54
N PRO A 399 4.56 -17.75 -9.84
CA PRO A 399 5.43 -16.72 -9.28
C PRO A 399 6.19 -15.96 -10.37
N ILE A 400 6.27 -14.63 -10.21
CA ILE A 400 7.00 -13.73 -11.10
C ILE A 400 8.27 -13.29 -10.37
N PHE A 401 9.44 -13.59 -10.92
CA PHE A 401 10.72 -13.14 -10.38
C PHE A 401 11.17 -11.92 -11.17
N ALA A 402 11.27 -10.77 -10.48
CA ALA A 402 11.76 -9.53 -11.09
C ALA A 402 13.28 -9.49 -10.95
N LEU A 403 13.98 -9.81 -12.03
CA LEU A 403 15.44 -9.84 -12.12
C LEU A 403 15.93 -8.46 -12.54
N THR A 404 16.69 -7.80 -11.67
CA THR A 404 17.18 -6.44 -11.92
C THR A 404 18.46 -6.13 -11.13
N PRO A 405 19.39 -5.33 -11.69
CA PRO A 405 20.55 -4.85 -10.96
C PRO A 405 20.20 -3.68 -10.02
N HIS A 406 19.12 -2.96 -10.31
CA HIS A 406 18.72 -1.74 -9.60
C HIS A 406 18.10 -2.02 -8.24
N VAL A 407 18.70 -1.45 -7.18
CA VAL A 407 18.20 -1.58 -5.80
C VAL A 407 16.82 -0.94 -5.68
N GLU A 408 16.62 0.25 -6.25
CA GLU A 408 15.34 0.96 -6.22
C GLU A 408 14.21 0.13 -6.83
N THR A 409 14.46 -0.54 -7.96
CA THR A 409 13.47 -1.41 -8.60
C THR A 409 13.18 -2.64 -7.77
N ARG A 410 14.21 -3.28 -7.19
CA ARG A 410 13.99 -4.43 -6.27
C ARG A 410 13.10 -4.06 -5.09
N ARG A 411 13.29 -2.87 -4.51
CA ARG A 411 12.46 -2.40 -3.40
C ARG A 411 11.07 -2.01 -3.86
N LYS A 412 10.92 -1.31 -4.99
CA LYS A 412 9.63 -0.93 -5.57
C LYS A 412 8.70 -2.14 -5.79
N VAL A 413 9.22 -3.22 -6.39
CA VAL A 413 8.40 -4.40 -6.72
C VAL A 413 8.03 -5.28 -5.52
N THR A 414 8.57 -4.99 -4.32
CA THR A 414 8.17 -5.71 -3.08
C THR A 414 6.68 -5.59 -2.80
N LEU A 415 6.02 -4.51 -3.28
CA LEU A 415 4.59 -4.28 -3.11
C LEU A 415 3.71 -4.99 -4.16
N TYR A 416 4.26 -5.52 -5.25
CA TYR A 416 3.45 -6.06 -6.35
C TYR A 416 3.01 -7.50 -6.09
N ARG A 417 1.73 -7.82 -6.25
CA ARG A 417 1.18 -9.16 -6.03
C ARG A 417 1.92 -10.24 -6.83
N GLY A 418 2.42 -11.27 -6.15
CA GLY A 418 3.06 -12.43 -6.78
C GLY A 418 4.41 -12.15 -7.44
N VAL A 419 5.01 -10.99 -7.18
CA VAL A 419 6.33 -10.60 -7.68
C VAL A 419 7.39 -10.74 -6.58
N TYR A 420 8.53 -11.34 -6.89
CA TYR A 420 9.65 -11.55 -5.98
C TYR A 420 10.92 -10.90 -6.55
N PRO A 421 11.51 -9.89 -5.89
CA PRO A 421 12.70 -9.23 -6.39
C PRO A 421 13.94 -10.12 -6.29
N VAL A 422 14.76 -10.10 -7.33
CA VAL A 422 16.01 -10.85 -7.43
C VAL A 422 17.11 -9.91 -7.90
N SER A 423 18.22 -9.86 -7.15
CA SER A 423 19.42 -9.16 -7.60
C SER A 423 20.03 -9.94 -8.74
N PHE A 424 20.11 -9.32 -9.91
CA PHE A 424 20.58 -9.98 -11.13
C PHE A 424 21.29 -8.94 -11.98
N THR A 425 22.57 -9.16 -12.24
CA THR A 425 23.41 -8.27 -13.06
C THR A 425 23.65 -8.94 -14.40
N VAL A 426 23.56 -8.17 -15.48
CA VAL A 426 23.90 -8.61 -16.83
C VAL A 426 25.22 -7.92 -17.21
N ASP A 427 26.27 -8.69 -17.46
CA ASP A 427 27.61 -8.18 -17.75
C ASP A 427 28.14 -8.57 -19.15
N HIS A 428 27.27 -9.11 -20.01
CA HIS A 428 27.61 -9.57 -21.34
C HIS A 428 26.48 -9.31 -22.37
N ASP A 429 26.82 -9.34 -23.65
CA ASP A 429 25.88 -9.07 -24.75
C ASP A 429 25.31 -10.35 -25.42
N ASP A 430 25.51 -11.53 -24.80
CA ASP A 430 24.97 -12.79 -25.31
C ASP A 430 23.61 -13.17 -24.70
N HIS A 431 22.57 -13.18 -25.54
CA HIS A 431 21.25 -13.63 -25.15
C HIS A 431 21.17 -15.10 -24.72
N ALA A 432 22.03 -16.00 -25.21
CA ALA A 432 22.00 -17.40 -24.81
C ALA A 432 22.49 -17.56 -23.37
N THR A 433 23.64 -16.98 -23.05
CA THR A 433 24.19 -16.90 -21.69
C THR A 433 23.20 -16.27 -20.73
N LEU A 434 22.57 -15.15 -21.10
CA LEU A 434 21.56 -14.47 -20.28
C LEU A 434 20.41 -15.39 -19.87
N ASN A 435 19.90 -16.17 -20.82
CA ASN A 435 18.79 -17.09 -20.54
C ASN A 435 19.23 -18.19 -19.58
N LYS A 436 20.46 -18.71 -19.75
CA LYS A 436 21.02 -19.75 -18.88
C LYS A 436 21.18 -19.24 -17.46
N GLU A 437 21.79 -18.07 -17.28
CA GLU A 437 21.99 -17.46 -15.97
C GLU A 437 20.67 -17.17 -15.25
N ALA A 438 19.64 -16.71 -15.97
CA ALA A 438 18.32 -16.48 -15.40
C ALA A 438 17.67 -17.80 -14.89
N ILE A 439 17.85 -18.91 -15.62
CA ILE A 439 17.39 -20.24 -15.19
C ILE A 439 18.22 -20.75 -14.01
N ASP A 440 19.55 -20.65 -14.07
CA ASP A 440 20.47 -21.07 -13.01
C ASP A 440 20.16 -20.33 -11.70
N GLU A 441 19.81 -19.04 -11.77
CA GLU A 441 19.35 -18.24 -10.62
C GLU A 441 18.08 -18.82 -9.99
N LEU A 442 17.09 -19.19 -10.81
CA LEU A 442 15.84 -19.80 -10.32
C LEU A 442 16.08 -21.21 -9.75
N GLN A 443 16.97 -22.00 -10.35
CA GLN A 443 17.35 -23.31 -9.84
C GLN A 443 18.09 -23.21 -8.50
N ARG A 444 19.04 -22.27 -8.37
CA ARG A 444 19.78 -22.06 -7.11
C ARG A 444 18.86 -21.68 -5.95
N ARG A 445 17.74 -21.02 -6.25
CA ARG A 445 16.68 -20.68 -5.29
C ARG A 445 15.70 -21.82 -5.00
N GLY A 446 15.85 -22.97 -5.67
CA GLY A 446 14.97 -24.13 -5.54
C GLY A 446 13.55 -23.91 -6.09
N VAL A 447 13.38 -22.93 -6.99
CA VAL A 447 12.06 -22.56 -7.55
C VAL A 447 11.66 -23.49 -8.68
N VAL A 448 12.64 -23.88 -9.50
CA VAL A 448 12.46 -24.71 -10.69
C VAL A 448 13.46 -25.87 -10.69
N HIS A 449 13.08 -26.96 -11.33
CA HIS A 449 13.86 -28.19 -11.46
C HIS A 449 13.98 -28.60 -12.93
N GLU A 450 14.83 -29.57 -13.22
CA GLU A 450 14.99 -30.12 -14.56
C GLU A 450 13.65 -30.60 -15.13
N GLY A 451 13.36 -30.24 -16.39
CA GLY A 451 12.11 -30.54 -17.07
C GLY A 451 10.99 -29.51 -16.89
N ASP A 452 11.07 -28.61 -15.89
CA ASP A 452 10.09 -27.53 -15.68
C ASP A 452 10.09 -26.53 -16.86
N ILE A 453 8.93 -25.91 -17.11
CA ILE A 453 8.80 -24.85 -18.11
C ILE A 453 8.87 -23.49 -17.43
N VAL A 454 9.70 -22.59 -17.97
CA VAL A 454 9.88 -21.22 -17.49
C VAL A 454 9.66 -20.24 -18.63
N ILE A 455 9.00 -19.12 -18.34
CA ILE A 455 8.95 -17.98 -19.26
C ILE A 455 10.02 -16.98 -18.86
N ILE A 456 10.78 -16.51 -19.84
CA ILE A 456 11.72 -15.39 -19.69
C ILE A 456 11.20 -14.22 -20.51
N THR A 457 11.08 -13.03 -19.90
CA THR A 457 10.82 -11.79 -20.64
C THR A 457 11.98 -10.82 -20.48
N LYS A 458 12.40 -10.19 -21.58
CA LYS A 458 13.56 -9.30 -21.63
C LYS A 458 13.43 -8.24 -22.73
N GLY A 459 14.28 -7.22 -22.68
CA GLY A 459 14.56 -6.35 -23.82
C GLY A 459 15.73 -6.87 -24.66
N ASP A 460 15.99 -6.21 -25.78
CA ASP A 460 17.25 -6.37 -26.51
C ASP A 460 18.40 -5.77 -25.69
N LEU A 461 19.58 -6.41 -25.70
CA LEU A 461 20.71 -6.04 -24.85
C LEU A 461 21.27 -4.64 -25.17
N GLU A 462 21.10 -4.16 -26.41
CA GLU A 462 21.59 -2.85 -26.87
C GLU A 462 20.63 -1.68 -26.57
N VAL A 463 19.36 -1.95 -26.24
CA VAL A 463 18.33 -0.92 -26.03
C VAL A 463 17.83 -0.96 -24.59
N GLN A 464 18.31 -0.03 -23.78
CA GLN A 464 17.81 0.16 -22.42
C GLN A 464 16.34 0.63 -22.45
N GLY A 465 15.52 0.08 -21.54
CA GLY A 465 14.26 0.70 -21.14
C GLY A 465 12.96 0.14 -21.73
N SER A 466 12.97 -0.94 -22.52
CA SER A 466 11.70 -1.57 -22.96
C SER A 466 11.82 -3.08 -23.16
N THR A 467 10.90 -3.84 -22.56
CA THR A 467 10.73 -5.28 -22.82
C THR A 467 10.07 -5.48 -24.18
N ASN A 468 10.65 -6.31 -25.04
CA ASN A 468 10.11 -6.61 -26.37
C ASN A 468 10.19 -8.11 -26.74
N ALA A 469 10.78 -8.95 -25.89
CA ALA A 469 10.98 -10.37 -26.15
C ALA A 469 10.40 -11.24 -25.03
N LEU A 470 9.83 -12.38 -25.44
CA LEU A 470 9.42 -13.48 -24.58
C LEU A 470 10.05 -14.78 -25.12
N LYS A 471 10.52 -15.63 -24.21
CA LYS A 471 11.04 -16.96 -24.51
C LYS A 471 10.45 -17.99 -23.56
N LEU A 472 9.94 -19.09 -24.12
CA LEU A 472 9.61 -20.31 -23.38
C LEU A 472 10.84 -21.21 -23.34
N VAL A 473 11.20 -21.70 -22.17
CA VAL A 473 12.37 -22.54 -21.93
C VAL A 473 11.96 -23.75 -21.11
N ARG A 474 12.47 -24.93 -21.49
CA ARG A 474 12.48 -26.09 -20.60
C ARG A 474 13.84 -26.15 -19.91
N VAL A 475 13.82 -26.25 -18.58
CA VAL A 475 15.05 -26.37 -17.78
C VAL A 475 15.76 -27.67 -18.16
N GLY A 476 17.04 -27.57 -18.55
CA GLY A 476 17.85 -28.69 -19.06
C GLY A 476 18.07 -28.67 -20.58
N ASP A 477 17.18 -28.04 -21.36
CA ASP A 477 17.23 -28.03 -22.84
C ASP A 477 17.97 -26.80 -23.41
N LEU A 478 18.57 -25.97 -22.57
CA LEU A 478 19.25 -24.74 -23.01
C LEU A 478 20.57 -25.06 -23.72
N VAL A 479 20.76 -24.45 -24.89
CA VAL A 479 22.01 -24.50 -25.64
C VAL A 479 23.14 -23.89 -24.79
N GLU A 480 24.20 -24.65 -24.57
CA GLU A 480 25.43 -24.18 -23.93
C GLU A 480 25.97 -22.94 -24.68
N PRO A 481 26.30 -21.84 -23.99
CA PRO A 481 26.94 -20.69 -24.62
C PRO A 481 28.20 -21.10 -25.37
N LYS A 482 28.43 -20.53 -26.56
CA LYS A 482 29.69 -20.72 -27.26
C LYS A 482 30.80 -20.05 -26.46
N VAL A 483 31.65 -20.86 -25.81
CA VAL A 483 32.92 -20.37 -25.27
C VAL A 483 33.71 -19.82 -26.47
N MET A 484 33.85 -18.49 -26.56
CA MET A 484 34.81 -17.91 -27.50
C MET A 484 36.19 -18.38 -27.06
N GLY A 485 36.70 -19.40 -27.75
CA GLY A 485 38.06 -19.87 -27.56
C GLY A 485 39.00 -18.68 -27.70
N LYS A 486 39.87 -18.49 -26.70
CA LYS A 486 41.08 -17.69 -26.90
C LYS A 486 41.77 -18.28 -28.12
N SER A 487 41.76 -17.55 -29.23
CA SER A 487 42.66 -17.81 -30.34
C SER A 487 44.07 -17.66 -29.77
N CYS A 488 44.74 -18.79 -29.53
CA CYS A 488 46.19 -18.81 -29.52
C CYS A 488 46.65 -18.50 -30.94
N GLU A 489 47.15 -17.29 -31.13
CA GLU A 489 48.23 -17.01 -32.08
C GLU A 489 49.37 -16.31 -31.31
#